data_AF-A0A1Q7MKT5-F1
#
_entry.id   AF-A0A1Q7MKT5-F1
#
_cell.length_a   1.000
_cell.length_b   1.000
_cell.length_c   1.000
_cell.angle_alpha   90.00
_cell.angle_beta   90.00
_cell.angle_gamma   90.00
#
_symmetry.space_group_name_H-M   'P 1'
#
loop_
_entity.id
_entity.type
_entity.pdbx_description
1 polymer ?
#
loop_
_entity_poly.entity_id
_entity_poly.type
_entity_poly.pdbx_seq_one_letter_code
_entity_poly.pdbx_strand_id
1 'polypeptide(L)' 'MNGTVNERGTITVNPDTNPMTIDFTITEGVAQNKTQLGIFSVTGETVTFCLAAAGATVRPADFTSARDHLLIIAKKQ' A
#
# COMPACT_ATOMS: atom_id res chain seq x y z
N MET A 1 11.61 -12.54 -13.37
CA MET A 1 10.29 -12.03 -13.78
C MET A 1 10.50 -11.08 -14.95
N ASN A 2 9.90 -11.36 -16.12
CA ASN A 2 9.92 -10.46 -17.29
C ASN A 2 8.64 -9.60 -17.26
N GLY A 3 8.48 -8.78 -16.20
CA GLY A 3 7.29 -7.95 -16.00
C GLY A 3 7.49 -6.53 -16.52
N THR A 4 6.44 -5.94 -17.07
CA THR A 4 6.38 -4.50 -17.33
C THR A 4 6.21 -3.75 -16.01
N VAL A 5 6.88 -2.60 -15.87
CA VAL A 5 6.64 -1.69 -14.74
C VAL A 5 5.28 -1.03 -14.95
N ASN A 6 4.30 -1.35 -14.10
CA ASN A 6 2.98 -0.72 -14.17
C ASN A 6 2.97 0.68 -13.54
N GLU A 7 3.67 0.84 -12.42
CA GLU A 7 3.78 2.10 -11.68
C GLU A 7 5.17 2.23 -11.06
N ARG A 8 5.67 3.46 -10.96
CA ARG A 8 6.89 3.82 -10.23
C ARG A 8 6.58 4.96 -9.28
N GLY A 9 7.25 4.99 -8.14
CA GLY A 9 7.06 6.04 -7.16
C GLY A 9 7.93 5.86 -5.93
N THR A 10 7.66 6.68 -4.92
CA THR A 10 8.31 6.62 -3.61
C THR A 10 7.35 6.03 -2.59
N ILE A 11 7.86 5.09 -1.80
CA ILE A 11 7.17 4.56 -0.63
C ILE A 11 7.71 5.26 0.61
N THR A 12 6.81 5.81 1.42
CA THR A 12 7.11 6.33 2.75
C THR A 12 6.39 5.47 3.79
N VAL A 13 7.07 5.16 4.89
CA VAL A 13 6.50 4.38 5.99
C VAL A 13 6.61 5.17 7.29
N ASN A 14 5.58 5.09 8.12
CA ASN A 14 5.63 5.57 9.50
C ASN A 14 5.29 4.41 10.44
N PRO A 15 6.29 3.90 11.20
CA PRO A 15 6.13 2.76 12.09
C PRO A 15 5.56 3.12 13.48
N ASP A 16 5.35 4.39 13.80
CA ASP A 16 4.99 4.86 15.15
C ASP A 16 3.49 4.67 15.48
N THR A 17 2.77 4.00 14.60
CA THR A 17 1.33 3.73 14.71
C THR A 17 1.06 2.24 14.59
N ASN A 18 -0.03 1.77 15.17
CA ASN A 18 -0.46 0.38 15.05
C ASN A 18 -1.93 0.34 14.59
N PRO A 19 -2.23 -0.10 13.35
CA PRO A 19 -1.29 -0.57 12.33
C PRO A 19 -0.37 0.56 11.80
N MET A 20 0.82 0.20 11.32
CA MET A 20 1.77 1.16 10.77
C MET A 20 1.21 1.77 9.48
N THR A 21 1.65 2.96 9.10
CA THR A 21 1.15 3.63 7.89
C THR A 21 2.16 3.58 6.76
N ILE A 22 1.65 3.48 5.53
CA ILE A 22 2.43 3.43 4.29
C ILE A 22 1.78 4.34 3.25
N ASP A 23 2.59 5.13 2.56
CA ASP A 23 2.17 6.00 1.47
C ASP A 23 2.96 5.66 0.21
N PHE A 24 2.26 5.41 -0.90
CA PHE A 24 2.88 5.23 -2.20
C PHE A 24 2.59 6.44 -3.08
N THR A 25 3.59 7.31 -3.27
CA THR A 25 3.50 8.50 -4.12
C THR A 25 3.97 8.16 -5.53
N ILE A 26 3.03 8.15 -6.47
CA ILE A 26 3.22 7.60 -7.82
C ILE A 26 3.75 8.70 -8.75
N THR A 27 4.92 8.45 -9.35
CA THR A 27 5.61 9.37 -10.27
C THR A 27 5.55 8.92 -11.73
N GLU A 28 5.23 7.66 -12.00
CA GLU A 28 5.07 7.07 -13.34
C GLU A 28 3.93 6.05 -13.34
N GLY A 29 3.15 5.97 -14.42
CA GLY A 29 2.04 5.01 -14.58
C GLY A 29 0.67 5.68 -14.67
N VAL A 30 -0.39 4.87 -14.76
CA VAL A 30 -1.77 5.35 -14.94
C VAL A 30 -2.28 6.24 -13.80
N ALA A 31 -1.73 6.08 -12.60
CA ALA A 31 -2.06 6.88 -11.43
C ALA A 31 -1.00 7.95 -11.09
N GLN A 32 -0.19 8.38 -12.07
CA GLN A 32 0.81 9.42 -11.89
C GLN A 32 0.26 10.67 -11.17
N ASN A 33 1.08 11.25 -10.30
CA ASN A 33 0.79 12.41 -9.44
C ASN A 33 -0.28 12.16 -8.37
N LYS A 34 -0.65 10.90 -8.11
CA LYS A 34 -1.51 10.50 -7.01
C LYS A 34 -0.71 9.79 -5.93
N THR A 35 -1.27 9.79 -4.72
CA THR A 35 -0.78 9.00 -3.60
C THR A 35 -1.81 7.94 -3.22
N GLN A 36 -1.35 6.71 -2.98
CA GLN A 36 -2.13 5.70 -2.29
C GLN A 36 -1.79 5.72 -0.81
N LEU A 37 -2.79 5.94 0.03
CA LEU A 37 -2.66 5.87 1.48
C LEU A 37 -3.01 4.45 1.94
N GLY A 38 -2.19 3.85 2.79
CA GLY A 38 -2.46 2.53 3.34
C GLY A 38 -1.93 2.27 4.73
N ILE A 39 -2.22 1.08 5.22
CA ILE A 39 -1.68 0.57 6.46
C ILE A 39 -0.92 -0.73 6.19
N PHE A 40 0.02 -1.06 7.07
CA PHE A 40 0.68 -2.33 7.05
C PHE A 40 0.98 -2.88 8.44
N SER A 41 1.09 -4.19 8.53
CA SER A 41 1.54 -4.89 9.72
C SER A 41 2.53 -5.98 9.33
N VAL A 42 3.46 -6.26 10.23
CA VAL A 42 4.40 -7.39 10.11
C VAL A 42 4.18 -8.27 11.33
N THR A 43 3.77 -9.51 11.09
CA THR A 43 3.53 -10.51 12.14
C THR A 43 4.30 -11.77 11.78
N GLY A 44 5.38 -12.04 12.52
CA GLY A 44 6.31 -13.12 12.21
C GLY A 44 6.89 -12.98 10.81
N GLU A 45 6.60 -13.95 9.94
CA GLU A 45 7.06 -13.97 8.54
C GLU A 45 6.04 -13.37 7.55
N THR A 46 4.92 -12.90 8.06
CA THR A 46 3.83 -12.36 7.23
C THR A 46 3.82 -10.85 7.28
N VAL A 47 3.71 -10.23 6.11
CA VAL A 47 3.37 -8.82 5.96
C VAL A 47 1.98 -8.69 5.35
N THR A 48 1.16 -7.82 5.92
CA THR A 48 -0.15 -7.48 5.39
C THR A 48 -0.17 -5.99 5.05
N PHE A 49 -0.55 -5.65 3.83
CA PHE A 49 -0.75 -4.28 3.36
C PHE A 49 -2.21 -4.08 2.96
N CYS A 50 -2.76 -2.90 3.26
CA CYS A 50 -4.06 -2.46 2.74
C CYS A 50 -3.90 -1.03 2.24
N LEU A 51 -3.93 -0.82 0.93
CA LEU A 51 -3.85 0.50 0.29
C LEU A 51 -5.24 0.90 -0.23
N ALA A 52 -5.63 2.14 0.00
CA ALA A 52 -6.80 2.72 -0.66
C ALA A 52 -6.53 2.98 -2.15
N ALA A 53 -7.58 3.31 -2.89
CA ALA A 53 -7.47 3.75 -4.28
C ALA A 53 -6.54 4.97 -4.43
N ALA A 54 -5.83 5.07 -5.56
CA ALA A 54 -4.95 6.20 -5.80
C ALA A 54 -5.72 7.53 -5.80
N GLY A 55 -5.26 8.48 -4.98
CA GLY A 55 -5.89 9.78 -4.79
C GLY A 55 -7.00 9.80 -3.73
N ALA A 56 -7.27 8.69 -3.06
CA ALA A 56 -8.15 8.68 -1.89
C ALA A 56 -7.55 9.53 -0.76
N THR A 57 -8.40 10.28 -0.07
CA THR A 57 -8.00 11.14 1.06
C THR A 57 -8.12 10.43 2.41
N VAL A 58 -8.72 9.23 2.44
CA VAL A 58 -8.96 8.44 3.65
C VAL A 58 -8.13 7.18 3.59
N ARG A 59 -7.33 6.96 4.64
CA ARG A 59 -6.55 5.73 4.84
C ARG A 59 -7.49 4.60 5.32
N PRO A 60 -7.28 3.34 4.90
CA PRO A 60 -7.96 2.20 5.52
C PRO A 60 -7.72 2.17 7.02
N ALA A 61 -8.77 1.92 7.81
CA ALA A 61 -8.68 1.83 9.27
C ALA A 61 -8.19 0.46 9.74
N ASP A 62 -8.41 -0.57 8.93
CA ASP A 62 -8.06 -1.96 9.21
C ASP A 62 -7.81 -2.75 7.90
N PHE A 63 -7.52 -4.04 8.05
CA PHE A 63 -7.20 -4.95 6.94
C PHE A 63 -8.45 -5.61 6.33
N THR A 64 -9.61 -4.97 6.43
CA THR A 64 -10.83 -5.45 5.78
C THR A 64 -10.73 -5.27 4.26
N SER A 65 -11.07 -6.32 3.51
CA SER A 65 -11.22 -6.24 2.07
C SER A 65 -12.41 -5.33 1.74
N ALA A 66 -12.14 -4.26 0.99
CA ALA A 66 -13.16 -3.34 0.51
C ALA A 66 -12.99 -3.10 -0.99
N ARG A 67 -14.06 -2.60 -1.61
CA ARG A 67 -14.02 -2.20 -3.01
C ARG A 67 -12.95 -1.13 -3.20
N ASP A 68 -12.17 -1.25 -4.28
CA ASP A 68 -11.12 -0.31 -4.67
C ASP A 68 -9.93 -0.23 -3.67
N HIS A 69 -9.85 -1.16 -2.71
CA HIS A 69 -8.66 -1.38 -1.89
C HIS A 69 -7.76 -2.46 -2.51
N LEU A 70 -6.45 -2.26 -2.40
CA LEU A 70 -5.46 -3.30 -2.66
C LEU A 70 -5.03 -3.92 -1.34
N LEU A 71 -5.58 -5.09 -1.02
CA LEU A 71 -5.19 -5.91 0.12
C LEU A 71 -4.17 -6.97 -0.33
N ILE A 72 -2.99 -6.97 0.28
CA ILE A 72 -1.91 -7.92 -0.02
C ILE A 72 -1.50 -8.62 1.27
N ILE A 73 -1.46 -9.94 1.24
CA ILE A 73 -0.86 -10.77 2.30
C ILE A 73 0.31 -11.52 1.66
N ALA A 74 1.52 -11.20 2.09
CA ALA A 74 2.73 -11.85 1.62
C ALA A 74 3.43 -12.53 2.78
N LYS A 75 4.00 -13.72 2.53
CA LYS A 75 4.86 -14.43 3.48
C LYS A 75 6.28 -14.44 2.94
N LYS A 76 7.26 -14.20 3.80
CA LYS A 76 8.67 -14.43 3.50
C LYS A 76 8.86 -15.88 3.03
N GLN A 77 9.50 -16.07 1.89
CA GLN A 77 9.89 -17.38 1.35
C GLN A 77 11.26 -17.81 1.88
#